data_AF-A0A7W7VZZ2-F1
#
_entry.id   AF-A0A7W7VZZ2-F1
#
_cell.length_a   1.000
_cell.length_b   1.000
_cell.length_c   1.000
_cell.angle_alpha   90.00
_cell.angle_beta   90.00
_cell.angle_gamma   90.00
#
_symmetry.space_group_name_H-M   'P 1'
#
loop_
_entity.id
_entity.type
_entity.pdbx_description
1 polymer ?
#
loop_
_entity_poly.entity_id
_entity_poly.type
_entity_poly.pdbx_seq_one_letter_code
_entity_poly.pdbx_strand_id
1 'polypeptide(L)'
;MLAMLHARACRAHARAGDLRASDREANAALDAYSNAIPLTEDLPSLYWVNLGEIFQLLGSSALNLGHPARALHHFQQAATASMAELRESYDGDSFPRGAAIYEARAAEAHLELGAIERAVAVAHLAVEHMGGVNSARGSTALADLRTKLRVHQGVPEVRSFLEFTA
;
A
#
# COMPACT_ATOMS: atom_id res chain seq x y z
N MET A 1 10.68 11.35 -12.63
CA MET A 1 11.68 10.56 -11.86
C MET A 1 11.91 11.06 -10.42
N LEU A 2 12.10 12.36 -10.16
CA LEU A 2 12.35 12.89 -8.80
C LEU A 2 11.27 12.50 -7.78
N ALA A 3 10.00 12.51 -8.18
CA ALA A 3 8.88 12.09 -7.33
C ALA A 3 9.07 10.69 -6.71
N MET A 4 9.48 9.72 -7.52
CA MET A 4 9.71 8.35 -7.04
C MET A 4 10.93 8.25 -6.11
N LEU A 5 11.98 9.04 -6.37
CA LEU A 5 13.14 9.11 -5.49
C LEU A 5 12.74 9.61 -4.10
N HIS A 6 11.99 10.71 -4.04
CA HIS A 6 11.44 11.26 -2.79
C HIS A 6 10.50 10.25 -2.10
N ALA A 7 9.60 9.59 -2.82
CA ALA A 7 8.71 8.57 -2.24
C ALA A 7 9.48 7.39 -1.62
N ARG A 8 10.60 6.98 -2.22
CA ARG A 8 11.49 5.95 -1.69
C ARG A 8 12.28 6.44 -0.47
N ALA A 9 12.77 7.68 -0.49
CA ALA A 9 13.44 8.32 0.65
C ALA A 9 12.48 8.46 1.85
N CYS A 10 11.25 8.90 1.60
CA CYS A 10 10.16 8.95 2.59
C CYS A 10 10.00 7.61 3.31
N ARG A 11 9.96 6.50 2.56
CA ARG A 11 9.85 5.14 3.13
C ARG A 11 11.09 4.71 3.91
N ALA A 12 12.28 5.11 3.46
CA ALA A 12 13.52 4.83 4.18
C ALA A 12 13.54 5.55 5.54
N HIS A 13 13.21 6.85 5.56
CA HIS A 13 13.12 7.62 6.81
C HIS A 13 12.03 7.09 7.74
N ALA A 14 10.87 6.71 7.21
CA ALA A 14 9.81 6.10 8.00
C ALA A 14 10.26 4.81 8.70
N ARG A 15 11.00 3.94 8.00
CA ARG A 15 11.57 2.73 8.59
C ARG A 15 12.64 3.01 9.65
N ALA A 16 13.31 4.16 9.56
CA ALA A 16 14.25 4.62 10.57
C ALA A 16 13.56 5.35 11.74
N GLY A 17 12.24 5.53 11.71
CA GLY A 17 11.48 6.27 12.73
C GLY A 17 11.60 7.79 12.64
N ASP A 18 12.22 8.33 11.58
CA ASP A 18 12.36 9.77 11.39
C ASP A 18 11.11 10.36 10.72
N LEU A 19 10.11 10.69 11.54
CA LEU A 19 8.86 11.28 11.09
C LEU A 19 9.08 12.57 10.30
N ARG A 20 9.98 13.46 10.76
CA ARG A 20 10.17 14.77 10.13
C ARG A 20 10.79 14.66 8.75
N ALA A 21 11.82 13.82 8.60
CA ALA A 21 12.42 13.58 7.29
C ALA A 21 11.45 12.84 6.37
N SER A 22 10.70 11.86 6.90
CA SER A 22 9.69 11.14 6.13
C SER A 22 8.61 12.08 5.58
N ASP A 23 8.09 12.99 6.40
CA ASP A 23 7.06 13.97 5.99
C ASP A 23 7.59 14.97 4.96
N ARG A 24 8.83 15.45 5.10
CA ARG A 24 9.45 16.31 4.08
C ARG A 24 9.54 15.61 2.73
N GLU A 25 10.04 14.38 2.72
CA GLU A 25 10.17 13.61 1.49
C GLU A 25 8.80 13.21 0.91
N ALA A 26 7.77 13.02 1.75
CA ALA A 26 6.41 12.80 1.27
C ALA A 26 5.87 14.01 0.50
N ASN A 27 6.04 15.21 1.06
CA ASN A 27 5.63 16.45 0.40
C ASN A 27 6.43 16.69 -0.88
N ALA A 28 7.76 16.52 -0.83
CA ALA A 28 8.62 16.65 -2.00
C ALA A 28 8.26 15.66 -3.12
N ALA A 29 7.80 14.46 -2.79
CA ALA A 29 7.34 13.48 -3.78
C ALA A 29 6.09 13.97 -4.53
N LEU A 30 5.10 14.49 -3.79
CA LEU A 30 3.87 15.02 -4.37
C LEU A 30 4.14 16.29 -5.18
N ASP A 31 4.92 17.23 -4.64
CA ASP A 31 5.31 18.45 -5.35
C ASP A 31 6.07 18.14 -6.64
N ALA A 32 7.04 17.21 -6.59
CA ALA A 32 7.80 16.81 -7.77
C ALA A 32 6.92 16.10 -8.82
N TYR A 33 5.86 15.41 -8.40
CA TYR A 33 4.91 14.79 -9.32
C TYR A 33 3.98 15.82 -9.96
N SER A 34 3.41 16.73 -9.16
CA SER A 34 2.54 17.80 -9.64
C SER A 34 3.22 18.77 -10.62
N ASN A 35 4.54 18.92 -10.50
CA ASN A 35 5.34 19.75 -11.41
C ASN A 35 5.96 18.96 -12.59
N ALA A 36 5.67 17.66 -12.72
CA ALA A 36 6.19 16.85 -13.81
C ALA A 36 5.42 17.11 -15.12
N ILE A 37 6.03 16.73 -16.25
CA ILE A 37 5.32 16.62 -17.52
C ILE A 37 4.24 15.53 -17.42
N PRO A 38 3.17 15.59 -18.22
CA PRO A 38 2.16 14.54 -18.25
C PRO A 38 2.77 13.16 -18.52
N LEU A 39 2.23 12.11 -17.88
CA LEU A 39 2.72 10.75 -18.05
C LEU A 39 2.69 10.28 -19.51
N THR A 40 1.73 10.75 -20.31
CA THR A 40 1.60 10.46 -21.74
C THR A 40 2.73 11.05 -22.60
N GLU A 41 3.45 12.03 -22.06
CA GLU A 41 4.59 12.70 -22.69
C GLU A 41 5.94 12.27 -22.10
N ASP A 42 5.94 11.46 -21.03
CA ASP A 42 7.15 10.94 -20.39
C ASP A 42 7.72 9.72 -21.15
N LEU A 43 8.93 9.31 -20.78
CA LEU A 43 9.59 8.14 -21.36
C LEU A 43 8.72 6.89 -21.17
N PRO A 44 8.45 6.08 -22.23
CA PRO A 44 7.62 4.88 -22.12
C PRO A 44 8.09 3.89 -21.05
N SER A 45 9.39 3.85 -20.73
CA SER A 45 9.94 3.02 -19.66
C SER A 45 9.50 3.41 -18.24
N LEU A 46 8.92 4.60 -18.07
CA LEU A 46 8.45 5.14 -16.80
C LEU A 46 6.93 4.97 -16.59
N TYR A 47 6.25 4.22 -17.45
CA TYR A 47 4.79 4.00 -17.39
C TYR A 47 4.25 3.52 -16.03
N TRP A 48 5.10 2.90 -15.20
CA TRP A 48 4.75 2.41 -13.86
C TRP A 48 4.89 3.46 -12.75
N VAL A 49 5.52 4.60 -13.04
CA VAL A 49 5.68 5.72 -12.10
C VAL A 49 4.46 6.61 -12.24
N ASN A 50 3.45 6.37 -11.42
CA ASN A 50 2.24 7.17 -11.38
C ASN A 50 1.89 7.63 -9.96
N LEU A 51 0.89 8.50 -9.86
CA LEU A 51 0.44 9.03 -8.57
C LEU A 51 -0.07 7.93 -7.63
N GLY A 52 -0.70 6.90 -8.18
CA GLY A 52 -1.10 5.70 -7.45
C GLY A 52 0.06 5.04 -6.70
N GLU A 53 1.15 4.72 -7.39
CA GLU A 53 2.35 4.10 -6.79
C GLU A 53 2.99 5.01 -5.72
N ILE A 54 3.00 6.33 -5.93
CA ILE A 54 3.48 7.28 -4.93
C ILE A 54 2.63 7.17 -3.66
N PHE A 55 1.30 7.22 -3.78
CA PHE A 55 0.42 7.10 -2.62
C PHE A 55 0.53 5.74 -1.92
N GLN A 56 0.74 4.65 -2.66
CA GLN A 56 1.01 3.34 -2.04
C GLN A 56 2.28 3.35 -1.17
N LEU A 57 3.34 4.03 -1.64
CA LEU A 57 4.56 4.23 -0.86
C LEU A 57 4.34 5.13 0.36
N LEU A 58 3.62 6.25 0.21
CA LEU A 58 3.31 7.15 1.32
C LEU A 58 2.44 6.48 2.39
N GLY A 59 1.43 5.71 1.98
CA GLY A 59 0.60 4.92 2.91
C GLY A 59 1.43 3.89 3.67
N SER A 60 2.34 3.21 2.96
CA SER A 60 3.30 2.30 3.59
C SER A 60 4.22 3.02 4.58
N SER A 61 4.70 4.21 4.27
CA SER A 61 5.53 5.02 5.16
C SER A 61 4.79 5.44 6.42
N ALA A 62 3.56 5.95 6.28
CA ALA A 62 2.72 6.33 7.42
C ALA A 62 2.46 5.14 8.36
N LEU A 63 2.20 3.96 7.81
CA LEU A 63 2.02 2.74 8.62
C LEU A 63 3.30 2.35 9.37
N ASN A 64 4.49 2.44 8.75
CA ASN A 64 5.76 2.15 9.46
C ASN A 64 6.00 3.11 10.64
N LEU A 65 5.43 4.31 10.60
CA LEU A 65 5.52 5.32 11.65
C LEU A 65 4.40 5.19 12.70
N GLY A 66 3.54 4.17 12.62
CA GLY A 66 2.43 3.97 13.56
C GLY A 66 1.26 4.94 13.35
N HIS A 67 1.06 5.42 12.12
CA HIS A 67 -0.04 6.32 11.76
C HIS A 67 -1.06 5.63 10.83
N PRO A 68 -1.83 4.63 11.31
CA PRO A 68 -2.67 3.78 10.47
C PRO A 68 -3.81 4.54 9.76
N ALA A 69 -4.43 5.53 10.41
CA ALA A 69 -5.47 6.34 9.76
C ALA A 69 -4.93 7.12 8.55
N ARG A 70 -3.73 7.69 8.67
CA ARG A 70 -3.04 8.38 7.59
C ARG A 70 -2.58 7.41 6.49
N ALA A 71 -2.18 6.19 6.87
CA ALA A 71 -1.86 5.13 5.92
C ALA A 71 -3.08 4.79 5.03
N LEU A 72 -4.24 4.55 5.65
CA LEU A 72 -5.49 4.27 4.92
C LEU A 72 -5.92 5.44 4.03
N HIS A 73 -5.75 6.68 4.47
CA HIS A 73 -6.03 7.84 3.63
C HIS A 73 -5.22 7.81 2.32
N HIS A 74 -3.90 7.55 2.41
CA HIS A 74 -3.07 7.44 1.22
C HIS A 74 -3.41 6.21 0.36
N PHE A 75 -3.69 5.05 0.96
CA PHE A 75 -4.13 3.88 0.19
C PHE A 75 -5.45 4.13 -0.55
N GLN A 76 -6.38 4.86 0.07
CA GLN A 76 -7.60 5.30 -0.59
C GLN A 76 -7.30 6.26 -1.75
N GLN A 77 -6.41 7.24 -1.55
CA GLN A 77 -5.97 8.13 -2.62
C GLN A 77 -5.33 7.36 -3.79
N ALA A 78 -4.56 6.31 -3.52
CA ALA A 78 -3.97 5.47 -4.56
C ALA A 78 -5.02 4.75 -5.42
N ALA A 79 -6.12 4.30 -4.81
CA ALA A 79 -7.24 3.66 -5.51
C ALA A 79 -8.09 4.68 -6.29
N THR A 80 -8.33 5.86 -5.72
CA THR A 80 -9.18 6.90 -6.31
C THR A 80 -8.45 7.85 -7.26
N ALA A 81 -7.12 7.77 -7.37
CA ALA A 81 -6.33 8.52 -8.37
C ALA A 81 -6.78 8.23 -9.81
N SER A 82 -7.56 7.16 -10.02
CA SER A 82 -8.29 6.85 -11.27
C SER A 82 -9.33 7.90 -11.67
N MET A 83 -9.88 8.67 -10.73
CA MET A 83 -10.99 9.59 -10.98
C MET A 83 -10.55 10.96 -11.51
N ALA A 84 -9.25 11.24 -11.56
CA ALA A 84 -8.70 12.36 -12.31
C ALA A 84 -8.67 12.01 -13.81
N GLU A 85 -8.81 13.01 -14.69
CA GLU A 85 -8.89 12.87 -16.16
C GLU A 85 -7.77 12.02 -16.81
N LEU A 86 -6.70 11.73 -16.05
CA LEU A 86 -5.50 11.00 -16.46
C LEU A 86 -5.51 9.49 -16.08
N ARG A 87 -6.50 9.00 -15.31
CA ARG A 87 -6.66 7.58 -14.91
C ARG A 87 -5.38 6.94 -14.35
N GLU A 88 -4.77 7.58 -13.35
CA GLU A 88 -3.47 7.18 -12.78
C GLU A 88 -3.57 6.34 -11.49
N SER A 89 -4.66 5.60 -11.32
CA SER A 89 -4.77 4.63 -10.23
C SER A 89 -3.66 3.60 -10.31
N TYR A 90 -3.28 3.07 -9.15
CA TYR A 90 -2.44 1.88 -9.13
C TYR A 90 -3.15 0.72 -9.86
N ASP A 91 -2.52 0.19 -10.90
CA ASP A 91 -3.07 -0.91 -11.71
C ASP A 91 -2.81 -2.25 -11.02
N GLY A 92 -3.73 -2.63 -10.14
CA GLY A 92 -3.63 -3.88 -9.39
C GLY A 92 -3.67 -5.12 -10.27
N ASP A 93 -4.45 -5.09 -11.35
CA ASP A 93 -4.63 -6.22 -12.26
C ASP A 93 -3.38 -6.50 -13.09
N SER A 94 -2.70 -5.44 -13.57
CA SER A 94 -1.41 -5.59 -14.26
C SER A 94 -0.26 -5.87 -13.30
N PHE A 95 -0.38 -5.49 -12.02
CA PHE A 95 0.64 -5.67 -10.99
C PHE A 95 0.12 -6.38 -9.72
N PRO A 96 -0.39 -7.62 -9.87
CA PRO A 96 -1.16 -8.32 -8.82
C PRO A 96 -0.33 -8.58 -7.56
N ARG A 97 0.97 -8.86 -7.74
CA ARG A 97 1.92 -9.00 -6.62
C ARG A 97 2.05 -7.73 -5.79
N GLY A 98 2.10 -6.57 -6.44
CA GLY A 98 2.23 -5.30 -5.73
C GLY A 98 0.91 -4.90 -5.06
N ALA A 99 -0.22 -5.17 -5.74
CA ALA A 99 -1.56 -4.99 -5.18
C ALA A 99 -1.70 -5.75 -3.86
N ALA A 100 -1.41 -7.05 -3.86
CA ALA A 100 -1.50 -7.89 -2.68
C ALA A 100 -0.60 -7.42 -1.52
N ILE A 101 0.59 -6.91 -1.81
CA ILE A 101 1.48 -6.34 -0.76
C ILE A 101 0.85 -5.09 -0.14
N TYR A 102 0.30 -4.20 -0.96
CA TYR A 102 -0.31 -2.96 -0.47
C TYR A 102 -1.65 -3.21 0.24
N GLU A 103 -2.45 -4.15 -0.24
CA GLU A 103 -3.67 -4.61 0.42
C GLU A 103 -3.35 -5.25 1.78
N ALA A 104 -2.31 -6.08 1.87
CA ALA A 104 -1.90 -6.63 3.16
C ALA A 104 -1.52 -5.52 4.16
N ARG A 105 -0.91 -4.43 3.69
CA ARG A 105 -0.60 -3.26 4.53
C ARG A 105 -1.84 -2.45 4.88
N ALA A 106 -2.81 -2.31 3.97
CA ALA A 106 -4.09 -1.66 4.27
C ALA A 106 -4.90 -2.47 5.31
N ALA A 107 -4.91 -3.80 5.19
CA ALA A 107 -5.50 -4.70 6.18
C ALA A 107 -4.84 -4.53 7.55
N GLU A 108 -3.51 -4.45 7.61
CA GLU A 108 -2.78 -4.15 8.84
C GLU A 108 -3.19 -2.80 9.45
N ALA A 109 -3.29 -1.74 8.64
CA ALA A 109 -3.72 -0.44 9.13
C ALA A 109 -5.16 -0.47 9.69
N HIS A 110 -6.06 -1.27 9.10
CA HIS A 110 -7.38 -1.52 9.67
C HIS A 110 -7.32 -2.25 11.02
N LEU A 111 -6.42 -3.24 11.18
CA LEU A 111 -6.23 -3.93 12.47
C LEU A 111 -5.75 -2.98 13.56
N GLU A 112 -4.77 -2.11 13.27
CA GLU A 112 -4.26 -1.15 14.25
C GLU A 112 -5.34 -0.15 14.71
N LEU A 113 -6.35 0.10 13.89
CA LEU A 113 -7.52 0.91 14.23
C LEU A 113 -8.67 0.12 14.88
N GLY A 114 -8.49 -1.20 15.09
CA GLY A 114 -9.52 -2.08 15.64
C GLY A 114 -10.68 -2.40 14.68
N ALA A 115 -10.56 -2.05 13.40
CA ALA A 115 -11.56 -2.34 12.38
C ALA A 115 -11.36 -3.75 11.80
N ILE A 116 -11.57 -4.77 12.63
CA ILE A 116 -11.20 -6.17 12.35
C ILE A 116 -11.91 -6.71 11.10
N GLU A 117 -13.20 -6.46 10.93
CA GLU A 117 -13.98 -6.96 9.80
C GLU A 117 -13.47 -6.37 8.48
N ARG A 118 -13.12 -5.06 8.48
CA ARG A 118 -12.51 -4.40 7.32
C ARG A 118 -11.13 -4.95 7.03
N ALA A 119 -10.33 -5.24 8.07
CA ALA A 119 -9.03 -5.86 7.88
C ALA A 119 -9.15 -7.23 7.22
N VAL A 120 -10.08 -8.08 7.66
CA VAL A 120 -10.32 -9.40 7.05
C VAL A 120 -10.78 -9.26 5.60
N ALA A 121 -11.72 -8.36 5.31
CA ALA A 121 -12.18 -8.12 3.94
C ALA A 121 -11.03 -7.74 3.00
N VAL A 122 -10.16 -6.82 3.42
CA VAL A 122 -8.99 -6.42 2.62
C VAL A 122 -7.93 -7.54 2.56
N ALA A 123 -7.81 -8.37 3.61
CA ALA A 123 -6.91 -9.52 3.60
C ALA A 123 -7.32 -10.58 2.56
N HIS A 124 -8.63 -10.78 2.33
CA HIS A 124 -9.11 -11.65 1.26
C HIS A 124 -8.69 -11.13 -0.12
N LEU A 125 -8.84 -9.83 -0.39
CA LEU A 125 -8.38 -9.21 -1.64
C LEU A 125 -6.88 -9.47 -1.87
N ALA A 126 -6.07 -9.32 -0.81
CA ALA A 126 -4.63 -9.58 -0.87
C ALA A 126 -4.29 -11.04 -1.26
N VAL A 127 -5.07 -12.01 -0.76
CA VAL A 127 -4.88 -13.43 -1.11
C VAL A 127 -5.34 -13.71 -2.55
N GLU A 128 -6.48 -13.15 -2.94
CA GLU A 128 -7.03 -13.29 -4.29
C GLU A 128 -6.07 -12.71 -5.34
N HIS A 129 -5.57 -11.50 -5.14
CA HIS A 129 -4.57 -10.90 -6.03
C HIS A 129 -3.23 -11.63 -6.02
N MET A 130 -2.84 -12.28 -4.92
CA MET A 130 -1.63 -13.10 -4.95
C MET A 130 -1.80 -14.30 -5.89
N GLY A 131 -3.02 -14.83 -6.07
CA GLY A 131 -3.37 -15.76 -7.15
C GLY A 131 -2.48 -17.01 -7.26
N GLY A 132 -1.85 -17.46 -6.17
CA GLY A 132 -0.89 -18.57 -6.18
C GLY A 132 0.51 -18.23 -6.72
N VAL A 133 0.82 -16.95 -6.97
CA VAL A 133 2.15 -16.49 -7.37
C VAL A 133 3.15 -16.76 -6.24
N ASN A 134 4.15 -17.60 -6.52
CA ASN A 134 5.21 -17.90 -5.56
C ASN A 134 6.20 -16.72 -5.49
N SER A 135 5.97 -15.80 -4.55
CA SER A 135 6.86 -14.66 -4.31
C SER A 135 7.21 -14.58 -2.83
N ALA A 136 8.48 -14.79 -2.49
CA ALA A 136 8.96 -14.70 -1.10
C ALA A 136 8.51 -13.41 -0.40
N ARG A 137 8.53 -12.26 -1.11
CA ARG A 137 8.10 -10.97 -0.56
C ARG A 137 6.59 -10.87 -0.34
N GLY A 138 5.79 -11.39 -1.26
CA GLY A 138 4.33 -11.42 -1.13
C GLY A 138 3.88 -12.38 -0.04
N SER A 139 4.44 -13.60 -0.06
CA SER A 139 4.21 -14.63 0.95
C SER A 139 4.61 -14.17 2.35
N THR A 140 5.71 -13.43 2.50
CA THR A 140 6.10 -12.84 3.79
C THR A 140 5.05 -11.84 4.29
N ALA A 141 4.58 -10.93 3.42
CA ALA A 141 3.57 -9.94 3.81
C ALA A 141 2.25 -10.60 4.26
N LEU A 142 1.81 -11.63 3.54
CA LEU A 142 0.61 -12.39 3.91
C LEU A 142 0.82 -13.22 5.19
N ALA A 143 2.00 -13.81 5.38
CA ALA A 143 2.33 -14.55 6.60
C ALA A 143 2.37 -13.65 7.85
N ASP A 144 2.92 -12.45 7.71
CA ASP A 144 2.95 -11.42 8.76
C ASP A 144 1.51 -10.98 9.12
N LEU A 145 0.69 -10.68 8.10
CA LEU A 145 -0.71 -10.32 8.30
C LEU A 145 -1.50 -11.44 8.98
N ARG A 146 -1.35 -12.69 8.51
CA ARG A 146 -1.97 -13.87 9.12
C ARG A 146 -1.57 -14.02 10.58
N THR A 147 -0.33 -13.69 10.93
CA THR A 147 0.14 -13.72 12.33
C THR A 147 -0.51 -12.66 13.19
N LYS A 148 -0.69 -11.44 12.68
CA LYS A 148 -1.43 -10.36 13.36
C LYS A 148 -2.91 -10.72 13.55
N LEU A 149 -3.55 -11.25 12.52
CA LEU A 149 -4.94 -11.69 12.58
C LEU A 149 -5.17 -12.81 13.60
N ARG A 150 -4.20 -13.71 13.81
CA ARG A 150 -4.33 -14.83 14.76
C ARG A 150 -4.57 -14.38 16.20
N VAL A 151 -4.13 -13.19 16.58
CA VAL A 151 -4.43 -12.59 17.90
C VAL A 151 -5.94 -12.41 18.09
N HIS A 152 -6.69 -12.26 17.00
CA HIS A 152 -8.14 -12.06 16.96
C HIS A 152 -8.93 -13.31 16.56
N GLN A 153 -8.37 -14.53 16.67
CA GLN A 153 -9.02 -15.80 16.27
C GLN A 153 -10.36 -16.12 16.99
N GLY A 154 -10.69 -15.37 18.05
CA GLY A 154 -12.00 -15.42 18.69
C GLY A 154 -13.12 -14.84 17.81
N VAL A 155 -12.79 -13.91 16.90
CA VAL A 155 -13.71 -13.29 15.95
C VAL A 155 -14.02 -14.29 14.81
N PRO A 156 -15.30 -14.59 14.52
CA PRO A 156 -15.69 -15.60 13.51
C PRO A 156 -15.09 -15.36 12.12
N GLU A 157 -15.09 -14.10 11.66
CA GLU A 157 -14.59 -13.69 10.36
C GLU A 157 -13.09 -13.95 10.24
N VAL A 158 -12.34 -13.66 11.31
CA VAL A 158 -10.90 -13.95 11.39
C VAL A 158 -10.65 -15.44 11.34
N ARG A 159 -11.40 -16.24 12.10
CA ARG A 159 -11.26 -17.70 12.09
C ARG A 159 -11.50 -18.27 10.69
N SER A 160 -12.57 -17.84 10.04
CA SER A 160 -12.90 -18.27 8.67
C SER A 160 -11.79 -17.92 7.68
N PHE A 161 -11.22 -16.71 7.77
CA PHE A 161 -10.07 -16.33 6.95
C PHE A 161 -8.82 -17.19 7.23
N LEU A 162 -8.54 -17.50 8.49
CA LEU A 162 -7.40 -18.35 8.86
C LEU A 162 -7.58 -19.80 8.38
N GLU A 163 -8.81 -20.31 8.34
CA GLU A 163 -9.13 -21.63 7.77
C GLU A 163 -9.01 -21.63 6.24
N PHE A 164 -9.52 -20.58 5.58
CA PHE A 164 -9.41 -20.39 4.13
C PHE A 164 -7.96 -20.33 3.63
N THR A 165 -7.03 -19.84 4.47
CA THR A 165 -5.61 -19.64 4.13
C THR A 165 -4.67 -20.64 4.79
N ALA A 166 -5.20 -21.71 5.41
CA ALA A 166 -4.41 -22.77 6.03
C ALA A 166 -3.81 -23.71 4.98
#